data_AF-A0AAV6TJ37-F1
#
_entry.id   AF-A0AAV6TJ37-F1
#
_cell.length_a   1.000
_cell.length_b   1.000
_cell.length_c   1.000
_cell.angle_alpha   90.00
_cell.angle_beta   90.00
_cell.angle_gamma   90.00
#
_symmetry.space_group_name_H-M   'P 1'
#
loop_
_entity.id
_entity.type
_entity.pdbx_description
1 polymer ?
#
loop_
_entity_poly.entity_id
_entity_poly.type
_entity_poly.pdbx_seq_one_letter_code
_entity_poly.pdbx_strand_id
1 'polypeptide(L)' 'MKIVPVIQEVFSKINVDACGPLPATPSGKRYLLTAMCLSSKYPDAVPVEDITSVTVVDALMQFLVG' A
#
# COMPACT_ATOMS: atom_id res chain seq x y z
N MET A 1 28.63 -1.16 9.51
CA MET A 1 27.22 -0.79 9.74
C MET A 1 26.84 0.31 8.75
N LYS A 2 25.67 0.22 8.11
CA LYS A 2 25.16 1.27 7.23
C LYS A 2 24.12 2.06 8.03
N ILE A 3 24.34 3.36 8.21
CA ILE A 3 23.36 4.23 8.89
C ILE A 3 22.18 4.39 7.94
N VAL A 4 20.99 4.00 8.38
CA VAL A 4 19.75 4.28 7.64
C VAL A 4 19.27 5.67 8.05
N PRO A 5 19.09 6.61 7.12
CA PRO A 5 18.61 7.94 7.46
C PRO A 5 17.20 7.86 8.05
N VAL A 6 16.99 8.58 9.15
CA VAL A 6 15.67 8.74 9.75
C VAL A 6 14.83 9.66 8.86
N ILE A 7 13.72 9.14 8.35
CA ILE A 7 12.75 9.92 7.58
C ILE A 7 11.85 10.61 8.61
N GLN A 8 11.88 11.94 8.65
CA GLN A 8 11.16 12.73 9.66
C GLN A 8 9.86 13.31 9.12
N GLU A 9 9.83 13.73 7.85
CA GLU A 9 8.66 14.37 7.26
C GLU A 9 7.55 13.35 6.97
N VAL A 10 6.33 13.63 7.41
CA VAL A 10 5.16 12.76 7.21
C VAL A 10 4.80 12.72 5.73
N PHE A 11 4.49 11.53 5.23
CA PHE A 11 4.19 11.24 3.82
C PHE A 11 5.29 11.56 2.79
N SER A 12 6.48 12.01 3.22
CA SER A 12 7.64 12.21 2.33
C SER A 12 8.15 10.91 1.68
N LYS A 13 7.94 9.77 2.34
CA LYS A 13 8.26 8.45 1.82
C LYS A 13 7.24 7.42 2.27
N ILE A 14 6.62 6.76 1.31
CA ILE A 14 5.63 5.71 1.51
C ILE A 14 6.18 4.42 0.91
N ASN A 15 6.15 3.34 1.67
CA ASN A 15 6.37 2.00 1.13
C ASN A 15 5.02 1.44 0.67
N VAL A 16 5.01 0.86 -0.53
CA VAL A 16 3.84 0.19 -1.09
C VAL A 16 4.24 -1.25 -1.42
N ASP A 17 3.39 -2.20 -1.05
CA ASP A 17 3.60 -3.61 -1.34
C ASP A 17 2.26 -4.32 -1.58
N ALA A 18 2.28 -5.46 -2.26
CA ALA A 18 1.10 -6.26 -2.57
C ALA A 18 1.25 -7.69 -2.04
N CYS A 19 0.22 -8.16 -1.32
CA CYS A 19 0.15 -9.53 -0.85
C CYS A 19 -0.91 -10.31 -1.63
N GLY A 20 -0.53 -11.47 -2.18
CA GLY A 20 -1.45 -12.41 -2.83
C GLY A 20 -0.81 -13.23 -3.95
N PRO A 21 -1.61 -14.04 -4.67
CA PRO A 21 -3.06 -14.16 -4.51
C PRO A 21 -3.45 -14.88 -3.21
N LEU A 22 -4.47 -14.35 -2.54
CA LEU A 22 -5.16 -14.88 -1.36
C LEU A 22 -6.47 -15.55 -1.79
N PRO A 23 -7.14 -16.33 -0.91
CA PRO A 23 -8.50 -16.78 -1.15
C PRO A 23 -9.41 -15.61 -1.53
N ALA A 24 -10.16 -15.77 -2.62
CA ALA A 24 -10.99 -14.70 -3.15
C ALA A 24 -12.14 -14.37 -2.18
N THR A 25 -12.39 -13.08 -1.98
CA THR A 25 -13.65 -12.61 -1.36
C THR A 25 -14.84 -12.92 -2.28
N PRO A 26 -16.08 -12.85 -1.78
CA PRO A 26 -17.27 -12.95 -2.64
C PRO A 26 -17.31 -11.92 -3.78
N SER A 27 -16.68 -10.76 -3.58
CA SER A 27 -16.52 -9.70 -4.58
C SER A 27 -15.30 -9.89 -5.51
N GLY A 28 -14.60 -11.03 -5.42
CA GLY A 28 -13.49 -11.38 -6.31
C GLY A 28 -12.15 -10.72 -5.97
N LYS A 29 -12.01 -10.06 -4.81
CA LYS A 29 -10.74 -9.48 -4.36
C LYS A 29 -9.80 -10.58 -3.90
N ARG A 30 -8.58 -10.59 -4.43
CA ARG A 30 -7.58 -11.67 -4.21
C ARG A 30 -6.24 -11.13 -3.74
N TYR A 31 -6.05 -9.83 -3.70
CA TYR A 31 -4.81 -9.22 -3.25
C TYR A 31 -5.11 -8.15 -2.22
N LEU A 32 -4.13 -7.87 -1.38
CA LEU A 32 -4.14 -6.76 -0.45
C LEU A 32 -3.01 -5.82 -0.86
N LEU A 33 -3.34 -4.62 -1.34
CA LEU A 33 -2.37 -3.56 -1.53
C LEU A 33 -2.18 -2.87 -0.18
N THR A 34 -0.95 -2.72 0.25
CA THR A 34 -0.60 -2.10 1.52
C THR A 34 0.28 -0.89 1.27
N ALA A 35 0.04 0.17 2.04
CA ALA A 35 0.85 1.37 2.03
C ALA A 35 1.22 1.73 3.46
N MET A 36 2.47 2.14 3.70
CA MET A 36 2.90 2.61 5.01
C MET A 36 3.77 3.85 4.89
N CYS A 37 3.39 4.89 5.63
CA CYS A 37 4.23 6.07 5.80
C CYS A 37 5.45 5.72 6.67
N LEU A 38 6.66 5.92 6.15
CA LEU A 38 7.87 5.49 6.85
C LEU A 38 8.25 6.33 8.06
N SER A 39 7.81 7.58 8.13
CA SER A 39 8.06 8.47 9.27
C SER A 39 7.05 8.22 10.39
N SER A 40 5.75 8.33 10.11
CA SER A 40 4.69 8.16 11.12
C SER A 40 4.39 6.71 11.49
N LYS A 41 4.81 5.75 10.66
CA LYS A 41 4.44 4.33 10.74
C LYS A 41 2.94 4.07 10.55
N TYR A 42 2.20 5.03 10.00
CA TYR A 42 0.78 4.87 9.67
C TYR A 42 0.61 3.82 8.55
N PRO A 43 -0.14 2.72 8.78
CA PRO A 43 -0.44 1.72 7.77
C PRO A 43 -1.83 1.93 7.15
N ASP A 44 -1.97 1.60 5.87
CA ASP A 44 -3.24 1.47 5.18
C ASP A 44 -3.22 0.22 4.27
N ALA A 45 -4.39 -0.38 4.06
CA ALA A 45 -4.52 -1.59 3.26
C ALA A 45 -5.87 -1.66 2.54
N VAL A 46 -5.83 -1.84 1.23
CA VAL A 46 -7.01 -1.91 0.36
C VAL A 46 -7.04 -3.26 -0.38
N PRO A 47 -8.17 -4.00 -0.33
CA PRO A 47 -8.33 -5.23 -1.09
C PRO A 47 -8.58 -4.94 -2.58
N VAL A 48 -7.86 -5.64 -3.44
CA VAL A 48 -7.92 -5.49 -4.91
C VAL A 48 -8.07 -6.84 -5.62
N GLU A 49 -8.66 -6.83 -6.82
CA GLU A 49 -8.97 -7.99 -7.66
C GLU A 49 -7.74 -8.56 -8.40
N ASP A 50 -6.82 -7.66 -8.73
CA ASP A 50 -5.54 -7.90 -9.42
C ASP A 50 -4.49 -6.85 -9.05
N ILE A 51 -3.28 -7.01 -9.58
CA ILE A 51 -2.13 -6.11 -9.36
C ILE A 51 -1.72 -5.39 -10.64
N THR A 52 -2.69 -5.15 -11.54
CA THR A 52 -2.43 -4.36 -12.74
C THR A 52 -2.18 -2.89 -12.39
N SER A 53 -1.49 -2.16 -13.25
CA SER A 53 -1.15 -0.77 -12.99
C SER A 53 -2.37 0.12 -12.75
N VAL A 54 -3.48 -0.13 -13.44
CA VAL A 54 -4.73 0.63 -13.27
C VAL A 54 -5.28 0.41 -11.86
N THR A 55 -5.47 -0.85 -11.46
CA THR A 55 -5.97 -1.20 -10.13
C THR A 55 -5.07 -0.68 -9.00
N VAL A 56 -3.75 -0.73 -9.18
CA VAL A 56 -2.79 -0.20 -8.20
C VAL A 56 -2.90 1.32 -8.09
N VAL A 57 -2.98 2.05 -9.21
CA VAL A 57 -3.12 3.52 -9.20
C VAL A 57 -4.42 3.93 -8.51
N ASP A 58 -5.53 3.28 -8.83
CA ASP A 58 -6.83 3.59 -8.20
C ASP A 58 -6.79 3.39 -6.68
N ALA A 59 -6.15 2.30 -6.21
CA ALA A 59 -5.97 2.05 -4.79
C ALA A 59 -5.01 3.06 -4.13
N LEU A 60 -3.94 3.50 -4.83
CA LEU A 60 -3.04 4.55 -4.32
C LEU A 60 -3.76 5.90 -4.20
N MET A 61 -4.66 6.23 -5.12
CA MET A 61 -5.47 7.45 -5.04
C MET A 61 -6.38 7.41 -3.81
N GLN A 62 -6.92 6.24 -3.44
CA GLN A 62 -7.69 6.07 -2.21
C GLN A 62 -6.83 6.34 -0.96
N PHE A 63 -5.58 5.90 -0.91
CA PHE A 63 -4.70 6.15 0.25
C PHE A 63 -4.29 7.61 0.42
N LEU A 64 -4.14 8.35 -0.69
CA LEU A 64 -3.57 9.71 -0.67
C LEU A 64 -4.64 10.81 -0.58
N VAL A 65 -5.83 10.54 -1.08
CA VAL A 65 -6.92 11.53 -1.21
C VAL A 65 -8.12 11.20 -0.31
N GLY A 66 -8.20 9.95 0.18
CA GLY A 66 -9.26 9.47 1.06
C GLY A 66 -9.23 10.02 2.47
#